data_AF-A0A452XWV7-F1
#
_entry.id   AF-A0A452XWV7-F1
#
_cell.length_a   1.000
_cell.length_b   1.000
_cell.length_c   1.000
_cell.angle_alpha   90.00
_cell.angle_beta   90.00
_cell.angle_gamma   90.00
#
_symmetry.space_group_name_H-M   'P 1'
#
loop_
_entity.id
_entity.type
_entity.pdbx_description
1 polymer ?
#
loop_
_entity_poly.entity_id
_entity_poly.type
_entity_poly.pdbx_seq_one_letter_code
_entity_poly.pdbx_strand_id
1 'polypeptide(L)'
;REVMHAMWRPQKFKAIYLLATLYVLTLTLPSASAAYWAFGDELLTHSNALSLLPRDAWRDAAVILMLIHQFITFGFACTPLYFVWEKLIGLHDCRSLCKRAAARLPVVVPIWFLAIIFPFFGPINSAVGSLLVSFTVYIIPAMAHMVTFRSP
;
A
#
# COMPACT_ATOMS: atom_id res chain seq x y z
N ARG A 1 14.91 5.55 -5.62
CA ARG A 1 16.33 5.28 -5.96
C ARG A 1 16.68 3.80 -5.77
N GLU A 2 16.15 3.13 -4.75
CA GLU A 2 16.45 1.71 -4.46
C GLU A 2 16.15 0.74 -5.62
N VAL A 3 14.96 0.80 -6.23
CA VAL A 3 14.61 -0.09 -7.36
C VAL A 3 15.47 0.16 -8.60
N MET A 4 15.79 1.43 -8.89
CA MET A 4 16.63 1.79 -10.04
C MET A 4 18.09 1.32 -9.85
N HIS A 5 18.61 1.34 -8.62
CA HIS A 5 19.95 0.83 -8.30
C HIS A 5 20.02 -0.70 -8.27
N ALA A 6 18.90 -1.38 -8.01
CA ALA A 6 18.81 -2.84 -8.10
C ALA A 6 18.79 -3.37 -9.54
N MET A 7 18.58 -2.51 -10.55
CA MET A 7 18.54 -2.92 -11.94
C MET A 7 19.94 -3.08 -12.54
N TRP A 8 20.17 -4.21 -13.21
CA TRP A 8 21.43 -4.51 -13.92
C TRP A 8 21.83 -3.43 -14.95
N ARG A 9 20.86 -2.75 -15.58
CA ARG A 9 21.10 -1.60 -16.48
C ARG A 9 20.20 -0.41 -16.12
N PRO A 10 20.65 0.53 -15.26
CA PRO A 10 19.82 1.63 -14.77
C PRO A 10 19.46 2.66 -15.86
N GLN A 11 20.24 2.76 -16.94
CA GLN A 11 19.97 3.68 -18.06
C GLN A 11 18.66 3.37 -18.80
N LYS A 12 18.18 2.12 -18.76
CA LYS A 12 16.90 1.72 -19.40
C LYS A 12 15.68 1.91 -18.50
N PHE A 13 15.84 2.48 -17.30
CA PHE A 13 14.77 2.62 -16.31
C PHE A 13 13.53 3.30 -16.88
N LYS A 14 13.66 4.37 -17.67
CA LYS A 14 12.52 5.11 -18.23
C LYS A 14 11.62 4.25 -19.12
N ALA A 15 12.22 3.47 -20.02
CA ALA A 15 11.48 2.60 -20.94
C ALA A 15 10.81 1.43 -20.20
N ILE A 16 11.53 0.83 -19.25
CA ILE A 16 11.02 -0.28 -18.44
C ILE A 16 9.89 0.20 -17.52
N TYR A 17 10.02 1.39 -16.95
CA TYR A 17 8.98 2.02 -16.13
C TYR A 17 7.70 2.29 -16.95
N LEU A 18 7.84 2.80 -18.18
CA LEU A 18 6.70 3.00 -19.08
C LEU A 18 6.02 1.67 -19.42
N LEU A 19 6.80 0.64 -19.79
CA LEU A 19 6.26 -0.69 -20.09
C LEU A 19 5.56 -1.31 -18.88
N ALA A 20 6.14 -1.20 -17.69
CA ALA A 20 5.53 -1.67 -16.46
C ALA A 20 4.21 -0.94 -16.16
N THR A 21 4.17 0.37 -16.41
CA THR A 21 2.94 1.17 -16.26
C THR A 21 1.85 0.68 -17.23
N LEU A 22 2.19 0.48 -18.50
CA LEU A 22 1.26 -0.06 -19.49
C LEU A 22 0.76 -1.46 -19.11
N TYR A 23 1.65 -2.31 -18.62
CA TYR A 23 1.30 -3.64 -18.15
C TYR A 23 0.32 -3.60 -16.97
N VAL A 24 0.56 -2.74 -15.97
CA VAL A 24 -0.36 -2.55 -14.84
C VAL A 24 -1.72 -2.04 -15.33
N LEU A 25 -1.75 -1.14 -16.31
CA LEU A 25 -2.99 -0.67 -16.92
C LEU A 25 -3.76 -1.82 -17.59
N THR A 26 -3.08 -2.73 -18.29
CA THR A 26 -3.75 -3.90 -18.89
C THR A 26 -4.32 -4.88 -17.87
N LEU A 27 -3.79 -4.93 -16.65
CA LEU A 27 -4.34 -5.78 -15.59
C LEU A 27 -5.52 -5.11 -14.87
N THR A 28 -5.43 -3.79 -14.67
CA THR A 28 -6.39 -3.02 -13.86
C THR A 28 -7.60 -2.55 -14.65
N LEU A 29 -7.43 -2.08 -15.89
CA LEU A 29 -8.53 -1.52 -16.68
C LEU A 29 -9.59 -2.56 -17.05
N PRO A 30 -9.27 -3.77 -17.55
CA PRO A 30 -10.30 -4.75 -17.92
C PRO A 30 -11.06 -5.26 -16.70
N SER A 31 -10.37 -5.52 -15.58
CA SER A 31 -10.98 -6.01 -14.35
C SER A 31 -11.89 -4.95 -13.70
N ALA A 32 -11.45 -3.70 -13.65
CA ALA A 32 -12.28 -2.58 -13.18
C ALA A 32 -13.49 -2.34 -14.09
N SER A 33 -13.31 -2.42 -15.41
CA SER A 33 -14.39 -2.22 -16.38
C SER A 33 -15.47 -3.31 -16.26
N ALA A 34 -15.07 -4.57 -16.08
CA ALA A 34 -15.99 -5.68 -15.86
C ALA A 34 -16.75 -5.54 -14.53
N ALA A 35 -16.07 -5.16 -13.44
CA ALA A 35 -16.70 -4.93 -12.15
C ALA A 35 -17.67 -3.73 -12.18
N TYR A 36 -17.30 -2.65 -12.85
CA TYR A 36 -18.16 -1.47 -13.02
C TYR A 36 -19.40 -1.78 -13.87
N TRP A 37 -19.24 -2.55 -14.95
CA TRP A 37 -20.36 -2.97 -15.79
C TRP A 37 -21.35 -3.87 -15.03
N ALA A 38 -20.86 -4.75 -14.16
CA ALA A 38 -21.70 -5.71 -13.44
C ALA A 38 -22.31 -5.15 -12.15
N PHE A 39 -21.60 -4.29 -11.40
CA PHE A 39 -21.98 -3.86 -10.05
C PHE A 39 -21.77 -2.37 -9.78
N GLY A 40 -21.73 -1.52 -10.81
CA GLY A 40 -21.34 -0.11 -10.72
C GLY A 40 -22.05 0.68 -9.61
N ASP A 41 -23.37 0.59 -9.52
CA ASP A 41 -24.15 1.32 -8.50
C ASP A 41 -23.96 0.75 -7.09
N GLU A 42 -23.79 -0.58 -6.97
CA GLU A 42 -23.55 -1.27 -5.69
C GLU A 42 -22.14 -1.02 -5.15
N LEU A 43 -21.15 -0.79 -6.03
CA LEU A 43 -19.77 -0.43 -5.64
C LEU A 43 -19.67 0.96 -4.98
N LEU A 44 -20.67 1.82 -5.18
CA LEU A 44 -20.74 3.13 -4.51
C LEU A 44 -21.04 2.99 -3.02
N THR A 45 -21.86 2.00 -2.64
CA THR A 45 -22.25 1.73 -1.25
C THR A 45 -21.42 0.63 -0.60
N HIS A 46 -20.81 -0.26 -1.41
CA HIS A 46 -19.93 -1.33 -0.95
C HIS A 46 -18.51 -1.16 -1.51
N SER A 47 -17.60 -0.64 -0.68
CA SER A 47 -16.20 -0.41 -1.07
C SER A 47 -15.38 -1.67 -1.37
N ASN A 48 -15.91 -2.86 -1.07
CA ASN A 48 -15.26 -4.14 -1.34
C ASN A 48 -15.98 -4.87 -2.49
N ALA A 49 -15.33 -5.01 -3.64
CA ALA A 49 -15.91 -5.69 -4.79
C ALA A 49 -16.17 -7.19 -4.52
N LEU A 50 -15.38 -7.84 -3.65
CA LEU A 50 -15.57 -9.26 -3.33
C LEU A 50 -16.84 -9.53 -2.53
N SER A 51 -17.38 -8.54 -1.80
CA SER A 51 -18.64 -8.72 -1.07
C SER A 51 -19.88 -8.72 -1.96
N LEU A 52 -19.76 -8.23 -3.20
CA LEU A 52 -20.86 -8.16 -4.18
C LEU A 52 -21.01 -9.45 -4.99
N LEU A 53 -19.96 -10.28 -5.04
CA LEU A 53 -20.00 -11.55 -5.76
C LEU A 53 -20.90 -12.59 -5.06
N PRO A 54 -21.65 -13.41 -5.83
CA PRO A 54 -22.51 -14.46 -5.28
C PRO A 54 -21.72 -15.48 -4.44
N ARG A 55 -22.42 -16.15 -3.51
CA ARG A 55 -21.81 -17.15 -2.61
C ARG A 55 -21.50 -18.45 -3.35
N ASP A 56 -20.35 -18.47 -4.00
CA ASP A 56 -19.80 -19.64 -4.70
C ASP A 56 -18.38 -20.00 -4.23
N ALA A 57 -17.97 -21.25 -4.47
CA ALA A 57 -16.64 -21.75 -4.13
C ALA A 57 -15.49 -20.91 -4.73
N TRP A 58 -15.71 -20.32 -5.91
CA TRP A 58 -14.74 -19.43 -6.56
C TRP A 58 -14.55 -18.11 -5.80
N ARG A 59 -15.63 -17.53 -5.28
CA ARG A 59 -15.53 -16.33 -4.46
C ARG A 59 -14.84 -16.65 -3.14
N ASP A 60 -15.20 -17.76 -2.50
CA ASP A 60 -14.59 -18.15 -1.23
C ASP A 60 -13.09 -18.42 -1.39
N ALA A 61 -12.67 -19.06 -2.48
CA ALA A 61 -11.26 -19.20 -2.84
C ALA A 61 -10.56 -17.85 -3.05
N ALA A 62 -11.20 -16.91 -3.75
CA ALA A 62 -10.65 -15.56 -3.97
C ALA A 62 -10.51 -14.78 -2.65
N VAL A 63 -11.48 -14.87 -1.75
CA VAL A 63 -11.42 -14.25 -0.41
C VAL A 63 -10.30 -14.85 0.42
N ILE A 64 -10.14 -16.18 0.43
CA ILE A 64 -9.03 -16.85 1.14
C ILE A 64 -7.68 -16.37 0.61
N LEU A 65 -7.52 -16.33 -0.73
CA LEU A 65 -6.29 -15.87 -1.35
C LEU A 65 -5.98 -14.40 -1.00
N MET A 66 -7.00 -13.54 -1.00
CA MET A 66 -6.86 -12.14 -0.58
C MET A 66 -6.49 -11.99 0.90
N LEU A 67 -7.04 -12.82 1.79
CA LEU A 67 -6.67 -12.83 3.21
C LEU A 67 -5.20 -13.25 3.41
N ILE A 68 -4.76 -14.28 2.69
CA ILE A 68 -3.34 -14.70 2.69
C ILE A 68 -2.44 -13.57 2.19
N HIS A 69 -2.81 -12.95 1.07
CA HIS A 69 -2.09 -11.80 0.53
C HIS A 69 -2.00 -10.67 1.56
N GLN A 70 -3.13 -10.29 2.18
CA GLN A 70 -3.18 -9.20 3.15
C GLN A 70 -2.34 -9.48 4.39
N PHE A 71 -2.32 -10.74 4.86
CA PHE A 71 -1.51 -11.16 6.00
C PHE A 71 -0.01 -11.01 5.72
N ILE A 72 0.45 -11.47 4.55
CA ILE A 72 1.85 -11.38 4.15
C ILE A 72 2.25 -9.90 3.92
N THR A 73 1.44 -9.15 3.19
CA THR A 73 1.68 -7.73 2.90
C THR A 73 1.73 -6.90 4.18
N PHE A 74 0.85 -7.16 5.15
CA PHE A 74 0.90 -6.49 6.46
C PHE A 74 2.20 -6.79 7.21
N GLY A 75 2.64 -8.05 7.24
CA GLY A 75 3.91 -8.43 7.87
C GLY A 75 5.11 -7.70 7.24
N PHE A 76 5.13 -7.61 5.91
CA PHE A 76 6.17 -6.90 5.19
C PHE A 76 6.13 -5.38 5.46
N ALA A 77 4.94 -4.77 5.45
CA ALA A 77 4.77 -3.34 5.68
C ALA A 77 5.10 -2.91 7.13
N CYS A 78 4.83 -3.76 8.12
CA CYS A 78 5.14 -3.47 9.52
C CYS A 78 6.62 -3.62 9.84
N THR A 79 7.37 -4.43 9.10
CA THR A 79 8.81 -4.66 9.33
C THR A 79 9.65 -3.38 9.32
N PRO A 80 9.56 -2.49 8.30
CA PRO A 80 10.28 -1.22 8.34
C PRO A 80 9.78 -0.27 9.43
N LEU A 81 8.47 -0.29 9.75
CA LEU A 81 7.93 0.51 10.85
C LEU A 81 8.51 0.09 12.20
N TYR A 82 8.59 -1.21 12.46
CA TYR A 82 9.25 -1.75 13.65
C TYR A 82 10.73 -1.38 13.68
N PHE A 83 11.41 -1.43 12.55
CA PHE A 83 12.82 -1.04 12.47
C PHE A 83 13.05 0.44 12.82
N VAL A 84 12.26 1.34 12.24
CA VAL A 84 12.33 2.79 12.53
C VAL A 84 11.98 3.07 13.98
N TRP A 85 10.97 2.39 14.53
CA TRP A 85 10.55 2.53 15.92
C TRP A 85 11.58 1.97 16.92
N GLU A 86 12.11 0.77 16.67
CA GLU A 86 13.19 0.16 17.47
C GLU A 86 14.45 1.05 17.46
N LYS A 87 14.72 1.73 16.33
CA LYS A 87 15.81 2.71 16.22
C LYS A 87 15.52 4.00 16.99
N LEU A 88 14.29 4.50 16.97
CA LEU A 88 13.88 5.71 17.70
C LEU A 88 13.93 5.53 19.22
N ILE A 89 13.63 4.31 19.70
CA ILE A 89 13.73 3.93 21.12
C ILE A 89 15.18 3.59 21.53
N GLY A 90 16.10 3.43 20.57
CA GLY A 90 17.48 3.04 20.85
C GLY A 90 17.64 1.57 21.31
N LEU A 91 16.62 0.73 21.08
CA LEU A 91 16.62 -0.68 21.49
C LEU A 91 17.20 -1.63 20.42
N HIS A 92 17.87 -1.09 19.41
CA HIS A 92 18.28 -1.79 18.20
C HIS A 92 19.20 -3.00 18.47
N ASP A 93 20.05 -2.94 19.50
CA ASP A 93 21.03 -3.98 19.85
C ASP A 93 20.58 -4.96 20.95
N CYS A 94 19.32 -4.88 21.41
CA CYS A 94 18.85 -5.76 22.49
C CYS A 94 18.57 -7.20 21.99
N ARG A 95 19.37 -8.17 22.44
CA ARG A 95 19.24 -9.61 22.12
C ARG A 95 17.97 -10.29 22.65
N SER A 96 17.20 -9.64 23.53
CA SER A 96 16.02 -10.23 24.17
C SER A 96 14.75 -10.07 23.31
N LEU A 97 14.17 -11.20 22.89
CA LEU A 97 12.92 -11.26 22.12
C LEU A 97 11.73 -10.65 22.86
N CYS A 98 11.65 -10.81 24.18
CA CYS A 98 10.53 -10.28 24.99
C CYS A 98 10.52 -8.75 25.06
N LYS A 99 11.70 -8.12 25.22
CA LYS A 99 11.84 -6.66 25.20
C LYS A 99 11.53 -6.07 23.82
N ARG A 100 11.90 -6.77 22.75
CA ARG A 100 11.54 -6.36 21.37
C ARG A 100 10.04 -6.50 21.10
N ALA A 101 9.40 -7.57 21.58
CA ALA A 101 7.96 -7.74 21.46
C ALA A 101 7.20 -6.63 22.21
N ALA A 102 7.62 -6.32 23.45
CA ALA A 102 7.05 -5.21 24.22
C ALA A 102 7.26 -3.85 23.54
N ALA A 103 8.43 -3.61 22.93
CA ALA A 103 8.71 -2.38 22.20
C ALA A 103 7.85 -2.20 20.93
N ARG A 104 7.29 -3.29 20.37
CA ARG A 104 6.40 -3.24 19.20
C ARG A 104 4.93 -3.00 19.55
N LEU A 105 4.50 -3.31 20.78
CA LEU A 105 3.12 -3.09 21.22
C LEU A 105 2.64 -1.65 21.02
N PRO A 106 3.41 -0.58 21.33
CA PRO A 106 3.01 0.80 21.09
C PRO A 106 2.77 1.15 19.62
N VAL A 107 3.33 0.38 18.67
CA VAL A 107 3.10 0.58 17.23
C VAL A 107 1.86 -0.19 16.78
N VAL A 108 1.70 -1.43 17.25
CA VAL A 108 0.59 -2.30 16.84
C VAL A 108 -0.74 -1.88 17.46
N VAL A 109 -0.74 -1.44 18.72
CA VAL A 109 -1.96 -1.11 19.46
C VAL A 109 -2.75 0.03 18.79
N PRO A 110 -2.15 1.16 18.38
CA PRO A 110 -2.87 2.20 17.65
C PRO A 110 -3.41 1.73 16.30
N ILE A 111 -2.65 0.91 15.55
CA ILE A 111 -3.08 0.36 14.25
C ILE A 111 -4.30 -0.54 14.45
N TRP A 112 -4.23 -1.44 15.44
CA TRP A 112 -5.32 -2.35 15.78
C TRP A 112 -6.56 -1.60 16.27
N PHE A 113 -6.37 -0.60 17.13
CA PHE A 113 -7.46 0.24 17.64
C PHE A 113 -8.15 1.03 16.53
N LEU A 114 -7.37 1.65 15.64
CA LEU A 114 -7.91 2.39 14.49
C LEU A 114 -8.67 1.46 13.53
N ALA A 115 -8.19 0.23 13.34
CA ALA A 115 -8.86 -0.77 12.51
C ALA A 115 -10.23 -1.20 13.08
N ILE A 116 -10.40 -1.21 14.41
CA ILE A 116 -11.70 -1.51 15.05
C ILE A 116 -12.67 -0.34 14.90
N ILE A 117 -12.20 0.90 15.10
CA ILE A 117 -13.08 2.08 15.10
C ILE A 117 -13.50 2.47 13.69
N PHE A 118 -12.62 2.33 12.71
CA PHE A 118 -12.90 2.71 11.32
C PHE A 118 -12.82 1.50 10.38
N PRO A 119 -13.87 0.67 10.30
CA PRO A 119 -13.90 -0.48 9.40
C PRO A 119 -14.22 -0.10 7.94
N PHE A 120 -13.85 1.11 7.49
CA PHE A 120 -14.24 1.64 6.17
C PHE A 120 -13.06 1.62 5.19
N PHE A 121 -13.00 0.58 4.34
CA PHE A 121 -11.92 0.44 3.36
C PHE A 121 -11.85 1.59 2.35
N GLY A 122 -13.00 2.03 1.81
CA GLY A 122 -13.06 3.08 0.79
C GLY A 122 -12.53 4.44 1.29
N PRO A 123 -13.14 5.03 2.33
CA PRO A 123 -12.69 6.30 2.91
C PRO A 123 -11.23 6.29 3.35
N ILE A 124 -10.72 5.20 3.93
CA ILE A 124 -9.31 5.09 4.31
C ILE A 124 -8.40 5.13 3.07
N ASN A 125 -8.71 4.34 2.05
CA ASN A 125 -7.93 4.32 0.81
C ASN A 125 -7.93 5.68 0.11
N SER A 126 -9.08 6.36 0.06
CA SER A 126 -9.21 7.69 -0.52
C SER A 126 -8.50 8.77 0.29
N ALA A 127 -8.57 8.74 1.63
CA ALA A 127 -7.90 9.71 2.49
C ALA A 127 -6.36 9.55 2.44
N VAL A 128 -5.88 8.31 2.52
CA VAL A 128 -4.45 8.00 2.38
C VAL A 128 -3.94 8.39 1.00
N GLY A 129 -4.69 8.08 -0.06
CA GLY A 129 -4.37 8.48 -1.43
C GLY A 129 -4.32 10.00 -1.59
N SER A 130 -5.39 10.70 -1.21
CA SER A 130 -5.49 12.15 -1.39
C SER A 130 -4.47 12.94 -0.57
N LEU A 131 -4.08 12.47 0.61
CA LEU A 131 -3.10 13.15 1.46
C LEU A 131 -1.69 12.63 1.20
N LEU A 132 -1.37 11.39 1.56
CA LEU A 132 0.01 10.91 1.53
C LEU A 132 0.55 10.76 0.09
N VAL A 133 -0.25 10.22 -0.83
CA VAL A 133 0.21 10.03 -2.23
C VAL A 133 0.34 11.38 -2.92
N SER A 134 -0.58 12.32 -2.72
CA SER A 134 -0.49 13.66 -3.31
C SER A 134 0.79 14.39 -2.90
N PHE A 135 1.14 14.36 -1.61
CA PHE A 135 2.35 15.02 -1.14
C PHE A 135 3.61 14.34 -1.67
N THR A 136 3.68 13.01 -1.65
CA THR A 136 4.90 12.25 -2.00
C THR A 136 5.14 12.11 -3.49
N VAL A 137 4.08 12.03 -4.31
CA VAL A 137 4.17 11.80 -5.76
C VAL A 137 4.12 13.09 -6.55
N TYR A 138 3.32 14.08 -6.12
CA TYR A 138 3.13 15.32 -6.88
C TYR A 138 3.81 16.52 -6.23
N ILE A 139 3.44 16.87 -4.98
CA ILE A 139 3.85 18.15 -4.38
C ILE A 139 5.36 18.19 -4.12
N ILE A 140 5.90 17.24 -3.36
CA ILE A 140 7.33 17.24 -3.00
C ILE A 140 8.24 17.14 -4.23
N PRO A 141 8.03 16.22 -5.19
CA PRO A 141 8.87 16.14 -6.37
C PRO A 141 8.80 17.38 -7.26
N ALA A 142 7.60 17.95 -7.45
CA ALA A 142 7.44 19.17 -8.25
C ALA A 142 8.11 20.37 -7.59
N MET A 143 7.94 20.55 -6.28
CA MET A 143 8.63 21.60 -5.53
C MET A 143 10.14 21.42 -5.58
N ALA A 144 10.65 20.19 -5.38
CA ALA A 144 12.07 19.90 -5.47
C ALA A 144 12.63 20.24 -6.87
N HIS A 145 11.89 19.92 -7.93
CA HIS A 145 12.27 20.29 -9.29
C HIS A 145 12.29 21.82 -9.47
N MET A 146 11.24 22.53 -9.06
CA MET A 146 11.18 23.99 -9.16
C MET A 146 12.29 24.69 -8.38
N VAL A 147 12.66 24.19 -7.20
CA VAL A 147 13.75 24.74 -6.38
C VAL A 147 15.12 24.44 -7.01
N THR A 148 15.33 23.23 -7.53
CA THR A 148 16.62 22.82 -8.11
C THR A 148 16.90 23.52 -9.44
N PHE A 149 15.87 23.76 -10.26
CA PHE A 149 15.97 24.41 -11.56
C PHE A 149 15.54 25.88 -11.53
N ARG A 150 15.39 26.47 -10.33
CA ARG A 150 15.14 27.90 -10.21
C ARG A 150 16.37 28.64 -10.75
N SER A 151 16.22 29.27 -11.90
CA SER A 151 17.23 30.21 -12.40
C SER A 151 17.37 31.36 -11.40
N PRO A 152 18.58 31.90 -11.19
CA PRO A 152 18.80 33.03 -10.28
C PRO A 152 17.98 34.26 -10.66
#